data_AF-A0A354TL36-F1
#
_entry.id   AF-A0A354TL36-F1
#
_cell.length_a   1.000
_cell.length_b   1.000
_cell.length_c   1.000
_cell.angle_alpha   90.00
_cell.angle_beta   90.00
_cell.angle_gamma   90.00
#
_symmetry.space_group_name_H-M   'P 1'
#
loop_
_entity.id
_entity.type
_entity.pdbx_description
1 polymer ?
#
loop_
_entity_poly.entity_id
_entity_poly.type
_entity_poly.pdbx_seq_one_letter_code
_entity_poly.pdbx_strand_id
1 'polypeptide(L)'
;MKLPAFLLILATASAFPQAASQAPRHESLKQELRLGVERGLNFLRAKQNAETGQWGEAEPVAITGLAMTAFMLDPNRKPGDPVPAEVEKATRYLISNAKPDGSITIKARATYNTAIALTALLLNNRPENEEVMLKARRYLVTRQLDLDEKGTNDNPTDGGIGYGEEKATHADLSNTTFALEAIYYAQALLADKGDAAKNEPQLNFGAAIDFIQRCQNRPESNKSSWVSKDP
;
A
#
# COMPACT_ATOMS: atom_id res chain seq x y z
N MET A 1 12.37 -79.38 35.86
CA MET A 1 13.09 -78.67 34.78
C MET A 1 13.25 -77.22 35.19
N LYS A 2 14.48 -76.74 35.33
CA LYS A 2 14.81 -75.36 35.74
C LYS A 2 15.00 -74.52 34.48
N LEU A 3 14.22 -73.45 34.28
CA LEU A 3 14.54 -72.39 33.32
C LEU A 3 15.24 -71.25 34.06
N PRO A 4 16.42 -70.78 33.61
CA PRO A 4 17.04 -69.60 34.20
C PRO A 4 16.39 -68.33 33.66
N ALA A 5 16.05 -67.42 34.57
CA ALA A 5 15.63 -66.07 34.27
C ALA A 5 16.81 -65.27 33.71
N PHE A 6 16.65 -64.69 32.52
CA PHE A 6 17.52 -63.66 31.98
C PHE A 6 16.82 -62.32 32.14
N LEU A 7 17.22 -61.54 33.14
CA LEU A 7 16.85 -60.13 33.27
C LEU A 7 17.73 -59.32 32.32
N LEU A 8 17.16 -58.88 31.21
CA LEU A 8 17.78 -57.91 30.31
C LEU A 8 17.48 -56.50 30.86
N ILE A 9 18.42 -55.88 31.56
CA ILE A 9 18.31 -54.47 31.97
C ILE A 9 18.65 -53.63 30.75
N LEU A 10 17.63 -53.18 30.02
CA LEU A 10 17.76 -52.17 28.98
C LEU A 10 17.81 -50.80 29.66
N ALA A 11 19.01 -50.28 29.91
CA ALA A 11 19.21 -48.89 30.30
C ALA A 11 18.97 -48.00 29.07
N THR A 12 17.72 -47.58 28.85
CA THR A 12 17.39 -46.53 27.89
C THR A 12 17.86 -45.20 28.46
N ALA A 13 19.08 -44.81 28.14
CA ALA A 13 19.52 -43.43 28.29
C ALA A 13 18.74 -42.58 27.29
N SER A 14 17.61 -42.02 27.73
CA SER A 14 16.84 -41.02 27.01
C SER A 14 17.64 -39.71 26.96
N ALA A 15 18.65 -39.66 26.10
CA ALA A 15 19.27 -38.41 25.71
C ALA A 15 18.23 -37.65 24.88
N PHE A 16 17.41 -36.83 25.54
CA PHE A 16 16.67 -35.79 24.84
C PHE A 16 17.70 -34.88 24.16
N PRO A 17 17.71 -34.79 22.83
CA PRO A 17 18.45 -33.72 22.20
C PRO A 17 17.76 -32.44 22.63
N GLN A 18 18.36 -31.72 23.57
CA GLN A 18 18.08 -30.32 23.80
C GLN A 18 18.55 -29.62 22.53
N ALA A 19 17.67 -29.59 21.52
CA ALA A 19 17.82 -28.71 20.38
C ALA A 19 18.01 -27.33 20.99
N ALA A 20 19.24 -26.83 20.95
CA ALA A 20 19.55 -25.48 21.38
C ALA A 20 18.75 -24.56 20.45
N SER A 21 17.54 -24.17 20.86
CA SER A 21 16.84 -23.07 20.24
C SER A 21 17.77 -21.88 20.41
N GLN A 22 18.41 -21.44 19.33
CA GLN A 22 19.15 -20.20 19.36
C GLN A 22 18.23 -19.14 19.96
N ALA A 23 18.70 -18.47 21.01
CA ALA A 23 17.97 -17.35 21.57
C ALA A 23 17.61 -16.42 20.41
N PRO A 24 16.31 -16.09 20.23
CA PRO A 24 15.91 -15.35 19.04
C PRO A 24 16.70 -14.04 18.99
N ARG A 25 17.42 -13.84 17.88
CA ARG A 25 18.20 -12.63 17.68
C ARG A 25 17.25 -11.44 17.68
N HIS A 26 17.61 -10.38 18.40
CA HIS A 26 16.89 -9.10 18.41
C HIS A 26 15.50 -9.08 19.09
N GLU A 27 15.21 -9.96 20.07
CA GLU A 27 13.93 -9.89 20.80
C GLU A 27 13.66 -8.52 21.45
N SER A 28 14.67 -7.87 22.02
CA SER A 28 14.51 -6.50 22.56
C SER A 28 14.03 -5.52 21.49
N LEU A 29 14.72 -5.50 20.34
CA LEU A 29 14.35 -4.64 19.21
C LEU A 29 12.93 -4.93 18.71
N LYS A 30 12.55 -6.22 18.64
CA LYS A 30 11.18 -6.61 18.25
C LYS A 30 10.14 -6.06 19.23
N GLN A 31 10.40 -6.15 20.53
CA GLN A 31 9.50 -5.59 21.55
C GLN A 31 9.48 -4.06 21.54
N GLU A 32 10.61 -3.41 21.30
CA GLU A 32 10.70 -1.94 21.17
C GLU A 32 9.92 -1.43 19.96
N LEU A 33 10.06 -2.07 18.79
CA LEU A 33 9.26 -1.76 17.60
C LEU A 33 7.77 -1.96 17.87
N ARG A 34 7.41 -3.07 18.53
CA ARG A 34 6.02 -3.35 18.92
C ARG A 34 5.43 -2.24 19.77
N LEU A 35 6.14 -1.85 20.83
CA LEU A 35 5.71 -0.77 21.73
C LEU A 35 5.64 0.59 21.02
N GLY A 36 6.56 0.84 20.07
CA GLY A 36 6.55 2.04 19.22
C GLY A 36 5.27 2.12 18.38
N VAL A 37 4.91 1.03 17.70
CA VAL A 37 3.67 0.94 16.92
C VAL A 37 2.44 1.10 17.82
N GLU A 38 2.40 0.39 18.95
CA GLU A 38 1.27 0.46 19.90
C GLU A 38 1.04 1.90 20.40
N ARG A 39 2.11 2.62 20.75
CA ARG A 39 2.03 4.03 21.16
C ARG A 39 1.52 4.91 20.02
N GLY A 40 1.99 4.70 18.79
CA GLY A 40 1.53 5.43 17.61
C GLY A 40 0.04 5.21 17.34
N LEU A 41 -0.42 3.97 17.39
CA LEU A 41 -1.84 3.63 17.20
C LEU A 41 -2.72 4.19 18.31
N ASN A 42 -2.27 4.18 19.56
CA ASN A 42 -2.98 4.80 20.67
C ASN A 42 -3.09 6.33 20.51
N PHE A 43 -2.04 6.97 20.02
CA PHE A 43 -2.09 8.39 19.65
C PHE A 43 -3.11 8.64 18.54
N LEU A 44 -3.06 7.87 17.44
CA LEU A 44 -4.01 8.01 16.33
C LEU A 44 -5.44 7.81 16.82
N ARG A 45 -5.71 6.77 17.62
CA ARG A 45 -7.02 6.51 18.22
C ARG A 45 -7.55 7.73 18.97
N ALA A 46 -6.73 8.36 19.79
CA ALA A 46 -7.10 9.56 20.55
C ALA A 46 -7.30 10.82 19.68
N LYS A 47 -6.86 10.81 18.42
CA LYS A 47 -6.93 11.94 17.49
C LYS A 47 -7.99 11.78 16.39
N GLN A 48 -8.64 10.63 16.29
CA GLN A 48 -9.70 10.45 15.29
C GLN A 48 -10.90 11.33 15.65
N ASN A 49 -11.45 12.04 14.66
CA ASN A 49 -12.70 12.76 14.85
C ASN A 49 -13.82 11.76 15.15
N ALA A 50 -14.50 11.93 16.29
CA ALA A 50 -15.50 10.99 16.77
C ALA A 50 -16.77 10.95 15.91
N GLU A 51 -17.13 12.08 15.28
CA GLU A 51 -18.33 12.28 14.48
C GLU A 51 -18.13 11.80 13.04
N THR A 52 -17.06 12.26 12.39
CA THR A 52 -16.83 12.00 10.96
C THR A 52 -15.92 10.81 10.69
N GLY A 53 -15.06 10.42 11.64
CA GLY A 53 -14.09 9.35 11.46
C GLY A 53 -12.78 9.74 10.79
N GLN A 54 -12.62 11.01 10.40
CA GLN A 54 -11.40 11.50 9.75
C GLN A 54 -10.28 11.77 10.76
N TRP A 55 -9.03 11.78 10.29
CA TRP A 55 -7.89 12.33 11.02
C TRP A 55 -7.47 13.67 10.45
N GLY A 56 -7.17 14.62 11.36
CA GLY A 56 -6.82 15.98 11.00
C GLY A 56 -8.01 16.75 10.42
N GLU A 57 -7.70 17.72 9.57
CA GLU A 57 -8.69 18.47 8.81
C GLU A 57 -9.42 17.58 7.80
N ALA A 58 -10.58 18.03 7.31
CA ALA A 58 -11.34 17.27 6.33
C ALA A 58 -10.53 17.03 5.03
N GLU A 59 -9.75 18.02 4.61
CA GLU A 59 -8.90 17.94 3.43
C GLU A 59 -7.42 18.13 3.78
N PRO A 60 -6.50 17.28 3.29
CA PRO A 60 -6.69 16.15 2.37
C PRO A 60 -7.21 14.86 3.05
N VAL A 61 -8.11 14.15 2.36
CA VAL A 61 -8.62 12.84 2.83
C VAL A 61 -7.51 11.78 2.94
N ALA A 62 -6.40 11.98 2.22
CA ALA A 62 -5.19 11.15 2.31
C ALA A 62 -4.70 10.94 3.75
N ILE A 63 -4.81 11.94 4.63
CA ILE A 63 -4.38 11.80 6.05
C ILE A 63 -5.19 10.70 6.74
N THR A 64 -6.48 10.61 6.43
CA THR A 64 -7.34 9.54 6.94
C THR A 64 -6.96 8.18 6.36
N GLY A 65 -6.61 8.12 5.07
CA GLY A 65 -6.11 6.89 4.45
C GLY A 65 -4.79 6.39 5.03
N LEU A 66 -3.84 7.29 5.33
CA LEU A 66 -2.57 6.94 5.99
C LEU A 66 -2.78 6.39 7.40
N ALA A 67 -3.62 7.05 8.21
CA ALA A 67 -3.93 6.59 9.55
C ALA A 67 -4.67 5.24 9.54
N MET A 68 -5.65 5.06 8.64
CA MET A 68 -6.34 3.79 8.42
C MET A 68 -5.36 2.66 8.03
N THR A 69 -4.42 2.95 7.13
CA THR A 69 -3.36 2.02 6.72
C THR A 69 -2.50 1.57 7.90
N ALA A 70 -2.12 2.49 8.80
CA ALA A 70 -1.36 2.15 10.00
C ALA A 70 -2.09 1.14 10.92
N PHE A 71 -3.41 1.27 11.08
CA PHE A 71 -4.21 0.30 11.85
C PHE A 71 -4.36 -1.06 11.16
N MET A 72 -4.44 -1.08 9.83
CA MET A 72 -4.57 -2.33 9.08
C MET A 72 -3.25 -3.09 8.96
N LEU A 73 -2.12 -2.38 8.96
CA LEU A 73 -0.77 -2.95 8.90
C LEU A 73 -0.09 -3.08 10.26
N ASP A 74 -0.83 -2.98 11.36
CA ASP A 74 -0.29 -3.26 12.70
C ASP A 74 0.27 -4.70 12.75
N PRO A 75 1.59 -4.88 12.94
CA PRO A 75 2.22 -6.20 12.93
C PRO A 75 1.78 -7.10 14.09
N ASN A 76 1.05 -6.57 15.07
CA ASN A 76 0.46 -7.34 16.15
C ASN A 76 -0.86 -8.02 15.78
N ARG A 77 -1.49 -7.58 14.68
CA ARG A 77 -2.72 -8.18 14.20
C ARG A 77 -2.46 -9.53 13.58
N LYS A 78 -3.39 -10.45 13.82
CA LYS A 78 -3.39 -11.81 13.29
C LYS A 78 -4.44 -11.93 12.18
N PRO A 79 -4.24 -12.86 11.23
CA PRO A 79 -5.30 -13.23 10.29
C PRO A 79 -6.59 -13.58 11.04
N GLY A 80 -7.70 -12.93 10.67
CA GLY A 80 -9.01 -13.12 11.30
C GLY A 80 -9.35 -12.16 12.44
N ASP A 81 -8.41 -11.33 12.91
CA ASP A 81 -8.71 -10.29 13.89
C ASP A 81 -9.78 -9.33 13.34
N PRO A 82 -10.75 -8.90 14.19
CA PRO A 82 -11.79 -7.99 13.75
C PRO A 82 -11.20 -6.66 13.26
N VAL A 83 -11.87 -6.03 12.31
CA VAL A 83 -11.50 -4.70 11.82
C VAL A 83 -11.70 -3.68 12.97
N PRO A 84 -10.69 -2.82 13.26
CA PRO A 84 -10.80 -1.80 14.29
C PRO A 84 -11.94 -0.82 14.00
N ALA A 85 -12.62 -0.35 15.05
CA ALA A 85 -13.70 0.61 14.90
C ALA A 85 -13.24 1.92 14.23
N GLU A 86 -11.97 2.29 14.42
CA GLU A 86 -11.34 3.44 13.78
C GLU A 86 -11.26 3.26 12.26
N VAL A 87 -10.93 2.05 11.80
CA VAL A 87 -10.86 1.72 10.37
C VAL A 87 -12.25 1.75 9.73
N GLU A 88 -13.28 1.27 10.44
CA GLU A 88 -14.66 1.32 9.94
C GLU A 88 -15.15 2.77 9.76
N LYS A 89 -14.85 3.64 10.71
CA LYS A 89 -15.17 5.07 10.62
C LYS A 89 -14.42 5.74 9.47
N ALA A 90 -13.12 5.46 9.34
CA ALA A 90 -12.28 5.98 8.27
C ALA A 90 -12.76 5.52 6.89
N THR A 91 -13.15 4.25 6.76
CA THR A 91 -13.70 3.68 5.52
C THR A 91 -14.93 4.47 5.08
N ARG A 92 -15.89 4.70 5.97
CA ARG A 92 -17.08 5.51 5.66
C ARG A 92 -16.73 6.94 5.24
N TYR A 93 -15.76 7.55 5.90
CA TYR A 93 -15.28 8.89 5.54
C TYR A 93 -14.64 8.93 4.14
N LEU A 94 -13.79 7.95 3.79
CA LEU A 94 -13.19 7.91 2.46
C LEU A 94 -14.25 7.68 1.37
N ILE A 95 -15.17 6.73 1.58
CA ILE A 95 -16.24 6.45 0.62
C ILE A 95 -17.16 7.66 0.41
N SER A 96 -17.48 8.42 1.47
CA SER A 96 -18.34 9.61 1.34
C SER A 96 -17.70 10.74 0.52
N ASN A 97 -16.39 10.69 0.31
CA ASN A 97 -15.63 11.64 -0.52
C ASN A 97 -15.36 11.14 -1.95
N ALA A 98 -15.92 9.99 -2.33
CA ALA A 98 -15.86 9.51 -3.71
C ALA A 98 -16.68 10.40 -4.65
N LYS A 99 -16.15 10.64 -5.85
CA LYS A 99 -16.74 11.51 -6.88
C LYS A 99 -17.20 10.68 -8.10
N PRO A 100 -18.10 11.23 -8.94
CA PRO A 100 -18.55 10.54 -10.15
C PRO A 100 -17.43 10.17 -11.13
N ASP A 101 -16.35 10.96 -11.18
CA ASP A 101 -15.18 10.69 -12.03
C ASP A 101 -14.26 9.58 -11.48
N GLY A 102 -14.56 9.07 -10.28
CA GLY A 102 -13.80 8.04 -9.59
C GLY A 102 -12.75 8.58 -8.62
N SER A 103 -12.47 9.89 -8.60
CA SER A 103 -11.58 10.45 -7.59
C SER A 103 -12.18 10.33 -6.18
N ILE A 104 -11.32 10.15 -5.18
CA ILE A 104 -11.68 10.22 -3.77
C ILE A 104 -10.99 11.46 -3.21
N THR A 105 -11.69 12.59 -3.19
CA THR A 105 -11.11 13.90 -2.87
C THR A 105 -12.18 14.89 -2.44
N ILE A 106 -11.76 16.03 -1.85
CA ILE A 106 -12.66 17.14 -1.55
C ILE A 106 -12.51 18.25 -2.59
N LYS A 107 -11.31 18.82 -2.76
CA LYS A 107 -11.09 19.98 -3.63
C LYS A 107 -9.85 19.86 -4.51
N ALA A 108 -8.70 19.52 -3.94
CA ALA A 108 -7.40 19.61 -4.61
C ALA A 108 -6.58 18.32 -4.43
N ARG A 109 -5.49 18.19 -5.20
CA ARG A 109 -4.57 17.05 -5.12
C ARG A 109 -5.32 15.73 -5.28
N ALA A 110 -6.22 15.67 -6.25
CA ALA A 110 -7.17 14.57 -6.40
C ALA A 110 -6.46 13.23 -6.62
N THR A 111 -5.33 13.21 -7.31
CA THR A 111 -4.56 11.97 -7.53
C THR A 111 -3.89 11.47 -6.26
N TYR A 112 -3.20 12.35 -5.53
CA TYR A 112 -2.63 12.05 -4.21
C TYR A 112 -3.66 11.45 -3.25
N ASN A 113 -4.82 12.12 -3.13
CA ASN A 113 -5.90 11.68 -2.25
C ASN A 113 -6.47 10.33 -2.69
N THR A 114 -6.73 10.16 -3.98
CA THR A 114 -7.33 8.92 -4.53
C THR A 114 -6.39 7.73 -4.38
N ALA A 115 -5.09 7.91 -4.64
CA ALA A 115 -4.11 6.83 -4.54
C ALA A 115 -4.02 6.28 -3.11
N ILE A 116 -3.84 7.17 -2.13
CA ILE A 116 -3.73 6.78 -0.72
C ILE A 116 -5.06 6.22 -0.19
N ALA A 117 -6.19 6.83 -0.57
CA ALA A 117 -7.51 6.32 -0.16
C ALA A 117 -7.78 4.93 -0.73
N LEU A 118 -7.46 4.69 -2.00
CA LEU A 118 -7.62 3.38 -2.64
C LEU A 118 -6.76 2.31 -1.95
N THR A 119 -5.48 2.58 -1.69
CA THR A 119 -4.62 1.64 -0.95
C THR A 119 -5.19 1.31 0.42
N ALA A 120 -5.68 2.31 1.16
CA ALA A 120 -6.31 2.09 2.46
C ALA A 120 -7.58 1.23 2.36
N LEU A 121 -8.46 1.51 1.38
CA LEU A 121 -9.68 0.74 1.14
C LEU A 121 -9.40 -0.71 0.72
N LEU A 122 -8.33 -0.95 -0.05
CA LEU A 122 -7.91 -2.32 -0.41
C LEU A 122 -7.46 -3.13 0.81
N LEU A 123 -6.88 -2.48 1.82
CA LEU A 123 -6.53 -3.15 3.08
C LEU A 123 -7.76 -3.53 3.91
N ASN A 124 -8.85 -2.75 3.82
CA ASN A 124 -10.16 -3.08 4.40
C ASN A 124 -11.16 -3.44 3.29
N ASN A 125 -10.82 -4.45 2.48
CA ASN A 125 -11.64 -4.83 1.33
C ASN A 125 -13.04 -5.29 1.76
N ARG A 126 -14.04 -4.59 1.25
CA ARG A 126 -15.47 -4.82 1.52
C ARG A 126 -16.18 -4.94 0.17
N PRO A 127 -16.94 -6.03 -0.11
CA PRO A 127 -17.63 -6.20 -1.38
C PRO A 127 -18.52 -5.01 -1.78
N GLU A 128 -19.17 -4.37 -0.80
CA GLU A 128 -20.00 -3.19 -1.01
C GLU A 128 -19.24 -1.95 -1.52
N ASN A 129 -17.92 -1.89 -1.32
CA ASN A 129 -17.07 -0.77 -1.75
C ASN A 129 -16.35 -1.05 -3.08
N GLU A 130 -16.52 -2.24 -3.66
CA GLU A 130 -15.78 -2.68 -4.85
C GLU A 130 -15.94 -1.71 -6.03
N GLU A 131 -17.16 -1.23 -6.30
CA GLU A 131 -17.40 -0.31 -7.41
C GLU A 131 -16.66 1.02 -7.22
N VAL A 132 -16.63 1.55 -6.00
CA VAL A 132 -15.89 2.79 -5.67
C VAL A 132 -14.40 2.57 -5.90
N MET A 133 -13.86 1.44 -5.45
CA MET A 133 -12.44 1.13 -5.64
C MET A 133 -12.05 0.90 -7.10
N LEU A 134 -12.92 0.26 -7.89
CA LEU A 134 -12.71 0.11 -9.35
C LEU A 134 -12.72 1.47 -10.06
N LYS A 135 -13.66 2.36 -9.71
CA LYS A 135 -13.70 3.73 -10.24
C LYS A 135 -12.44 4.52 -9.86
N ALA A 136 -11.98 4.41 -8.62
CA ALA A 136 -10.72 5.02 -8.17
C ALA A 136 -9.51 4.48 -8.93
N ARG A 137 -9.41 3.17 -9.16
CA ARG A 137 -8.36 2.57 -10.00
C ARG A 137 -8.38 3.17 -11.40
N ARG A 138 -9.54 3.19 -12.05
CA ARG A 138 -9.71 3.75 -13.41
C ARG A 138 -9.29 5.21 -13.45
N TYR A 139 -9.74 6.00 -12.47
CA TYR A 139 -9.34 7.40 -12.34
C TYR A 139 -7.81 7.54 -12.33
N LEU A 140 -7.10 6.81 -11.47
CA LEU A 140 -5.64 6.90 -11.37
C LEU A 140 -4.92 6.55 -12.67
N VAL A 141 -5.41 5.56 -13.43
CA VAL A 141 -4.84 5.22 -14.75
C VAL A 141 -4.94 6.41 -15.71
N THR A 142 -6.03 7.17 -15.66
CA THR A 142 -6.19 8.38 -16.51
C THR A 142 -5.34 9.58 -16.07
N ARG A 143 -4.52 9.45 -15.01
CA ARG A 143 -3.66 10.53 -14.49
C ARG A 143 -2.20 10.38 -14.90
N GLN A 144 -1.85 9.30 -15.60
CA GLN A 144 -0.54 9.16 -16.21
C GLN A 144 -0.37 10.20 -17.32
N LEU A 145 0.72 10.95 -17.26
CA LEU A 145 1.05 11.96 -18.26
C LEU A 145 1.59 11.30 -19.54
N ASP A 146 1.16 11.87 -20.66
CA ASP A 146 1.54 11.55 -22.04
C ASP A 146 1.29 12.84 -22.82
N LEU A 147 2.26 13.76 -22.74
CA LEU A 147 2.21 15.11 -23.29
C LEU A 147 2.73 15.12 -24.73
N ASP A 148 2.57 16.25 -25.42
CA ASP A 148 3.06 16.44 -26.78
C ASP A 148 2.52 15.37 -27.77
N GLU A 149 3.33 14.42 -28.24
CA GLU A 149 2.87 13.36 -29.14
C GLU A 149 2.38 12.10 -28.39
N LYS A 150 1.08 11.82 -28.43
CA LYS A 150 0.50 10.69 -27.71
C LYS A 150 1.19 9.35 -28.02
N GLY A 151 1.66 8.68 -26.97
CA GLY A 151 2.31 7.37 -27.05
C GLY A 151 3.80 7.43 -27.39
N THR A 152 4.36 8.63 -27.51
CA THR A 152 5.81 8.83 -27.51
C THR A 152 6.27 9.12 -26.08
N ASN A 153 7.59 9.25 -25.90
CA ASN A 153 8.19 9.55 -24.61
C ASN A 153 9.13 10.73 -24.81
N ASP A 154 8.55 11.85 -25.23
CA ASP A 154 9.24 13.04 -25.71
C ASP A 154 9.19 14.21 -24.71
N ASN A 155 8.40 14.08 -23.64
CA ASN A 155 8.35 15.02 -22.54
C ASN A 155 9.07 14.47 -21.29
N PRO A 156 9.80 15.31 -20.53
CA PRO A 156 10.42 14.90 -19.26
C PRO A 156 9.45 14.28 -18.24
N THR A 157 8.17 14.66 -18.30
CA THR A 157 7.14 14.25 -17.33
C THR A 157 6.29 13.06 -17.80
N ASP A 158 6.46 12.61 -19.05
CA ASP A 158 5.71 11.47 -19.59
C ASP A 158 5.89 10.23 -18.74
N GLY A 159 4.84 9.45 -18.63
CA GLY A 159 4.78 8.24 -17.81
C GLY A 159 4.65 8.49 -16.31
N GLY A 160 4.97 9.70 -15.84
CA GLY A 160 4.82 10.12 -14.46
C GLY A 160 3.38 10.52 -14.12
N ILE A 161 3.12 10.67 -12.82
CA ILE A 161 1.84 11.09 -12.28
C ILE A 161 2.07 12.23 -11.27
N GLY A 162 1.28 13.29 -11.38
CA GLY A 162 1.28 14.44 -10.48
C GLY A 162 0.06 14.50 -9.56
N TYR A 163 -0.27 15.71 -9.09
CA TYR A 163 -1.40 15.93 -8.18
C TYR A 163 -2.79 15.82 -8.83
N GLY A 164 -2.87 15.75 -10.17
CA GLY A 164 -4.12 15.53 -10.90
C GLY A 164 -4.98 16.77 -11.12
N GLU A 165 -4.37 17.95 -11.17
CA GLU A 165 -5.04 19.17 -11.64
C GLU A 165 -5.17 19.10 -13.17
N GLU A 166 -6.31 19.51 -13.72
CA GLU A 166 -6.67 19.33 -15.15
C GLU A 166 -5.65 19.92 -16.14
N LYS A 167 -4.90 20.95 -15.72
CA LYS A 167 -3.86 21.60 -16.52
C LYS A 167 -2.45 21.34 -16.01
N ALA A 168 -2.28 20.50 -14.99
CA ALA A 168 -0.96 20.21 -14.47
C ALA A 168 -0.19 19.32 -15.44
N THR A 169 0.91 19.86 -15.93
CA THR A 169 1.90 19.16 -16.77
C THR A 169 3.05 18.58 -15.94
N HIS A 170 2.92 18.56 -14.62
CA HIS A 170 4.00 18.19 -13.71
C HIS A 170 3.73 16.81 -13.13
N ALA A 171 4.74 15.95 -13.21
CA ALA A 171 4.79 14.68 -12.48
C ALA A 171 5.89 14.72 -11.42
N ASP A 172 5.71 13.94 -10.36
CA ASP A 172 6.71 13.80 -9.30
C ASP A 172 6.81 12.35 -8.81
N LEU A 173 7.94 12.01 -8.20
CA LEU A 173 8.20 10.65 -7.71
C LEU A 173 7.20 10.20 -6.64
N SER A 174 6.74 11.09 -5.77
CA SER A 174 5.88 10.71 -4.65
C SER A 174 4.49 10.29 -5.11
N ASN A 175 3.83 11.12 -5.92
CA ASN A 175 2.51 10.83 -6.48
C ASN A 175 2.56 9.65 -7.45
N THR A 176 3.62 9.57 -8.26
CA THR A 176 3.86 8.39 -9.11
C THR A 176 3.95 7.13 -8.26
N THR A 177 4.71 7.13 -7.17
CA THR A 177 4.84 5.95 -6.30
C THR A 177 3.51 5.54 -5.67
N PHE A 178 2.76 6.47 -5.08
CA PHE A 178 1.46 6.15 -4.48
C PHE A 178 0.45 5.61 -5.51
N ALA A 179 0.39 6.23 -6.70
CA ALA A 179 -0.51 5.78 -7.75
C ALA A 179 -0.13 4.39 -8.27
N LEU A 180 1.16 4.12 -8.48
CA LEU A 180 1.66 2.81 -8.89
C LEU A 180 1.31 1.72 -7.86
N GLU A 181 1.54 2.00 -6.57
CA GLU A 181 1.20 1.09 -5.48
C GLU A 181 -0.30 0.76 -5.46
N ALA A 182 -1.14 1.79 -5.52
CA ALA A 182 -2.59 1.64 -5.51
C ALA A 182 -3.08 0.84 -6.73
N ILE A 183 -2.58 1.15 -7.94
CA ILE A 183 -2.94 0.44 -9.17
C ILE A 183 -2.47 -1.02 -9.11
N TYR A 184 -1.27 -1.28 -8.59
CA TYR A 184 -0.71 -2.62 -8.46
C TYR A 184 -1.59 -3.50 -7.57
N TYR A 185 -1.94 -3.05 -6.37
CA TYR A 185 -2.80 -3.82 -5.46
C TYR A 185 -4.24 -3.91 -5.96
N ALA A 186 -4.75 -2.89 -6.64
CA ALA A 186 -6.09 -2.89 -7.22
C ALA A 186 -6.27 -3.93 -8.35
N GLN A 187 -5.20 -4.58 -8.84
CA GLN A 187 -5.33 -5.75 -9.72
C GLN A 187 -6.13 -6.89 -9.08
N ALA A 188 -6.10 -7.01 -7.74
CA ALA A 188 -6.91 -7.99 -7.02
C ALA A 188 -8.42 -7.81 -7.28
N LEU A 189 -8.87 -6.58 -7.53
CA LEU A 189 -10.28 -6.32 -7.88
C LEU A 189 -10.67 -6.89 -9.23
N LEU A 190 -9.71 -7.26 -10.08
CA LEU A 190 -9.94 -7.76 -11.44
C LEU A 190 -9.82 -9.27 -11.55
N ALA A 191 -9.29 -9.95 -10.52
CA ALA A 191 -8.92 -11.37 -10.57
C ALA A 191 -10.08 -12.28 -11.00
N ASP A 192 -11.29 -12.03 -10.49
CA ASP A 192 -12.46 -12.86 -10.75
C ASP A 192 -13.39 -12.31 -11.84
N LYS A 193 -12.94 -11.30 -12.60
CA LYS A 193 -13.78 -10.62 -13.61
C LYS A 193 -13.67 -11.20 -15.02
N GLY A 194 -12.82 -12.20 -15.23
CA GLY A 194 -12.67 -12.88 -16.52
C GLY A 194 -12.43 -11.90 -17.68
N ASP A 195 -13.21 -12.01 -18.75
CA ASP A 195 -13.07 -11.12 -19.93
C ASP A 195 -13.38 -9.66 -19.62
N ALA A 196 -14.18 -9.34 -18.61
CA ALA A 196 -14.45 -7.95 -18.23
C ALA A 196 -13.18 -7.24 -17.73
N ALA A 197 -12.24 -7.97 -17.12
CA ALA A 197 -10.94 -7.41 -16.73
C ALA A 197 -10.10 -6.94 -17.93
N LYS A 198 -10.26 -7.55 -19.10
CA LYS A 198 -9.51 -7.20 -20.32
C LYS A 198 -9.90 -5.83 -20.87
N ASN A 199 -11.10 -5.36 -20.56
CA ASN A 199 -11.61 -4.06 -20.99
C ASN A 199 -11.24 -2.93 -20.02
N GLU A 200 -10.64 -3.24 -18.87
CA GLU A 200 -10.20 -2.23 -17.92
C GLU A 200 -8.99 -1.46 -18.46
N PRO A 201 -8.95 -0.12 -18.30
CA PRO A 201 -7.79 0.66 -18.66
C PRO A 201 -6.57 0.19 -17.86
N GLN A 202 -5.42 0.16 -18.54
CA GLN A 202 -4.14 -0.24 -17.97
C GLN A 202 -3.18 0.94 -17.97
N LEU A 203 -2.35 1.00 -16.94
CA LEU A 203 -1.24 1.93 -16.89
C LEU A 203 -0.18 1.52 -17.92
N ASN A 204 0.46 2.49 -18.57
CA ASN A 204 1.68 2.24 -19.33
C ASN A 204 2.87 2.10 -18.36
N PHE A 205 3.12 0.88 -17.88
CA PHE A 205 4.23 0.60 -16.97
C PHE A 205 5.61 0.90 -17.58
N GLY A 206 5.77 0.77 -18.91
CA GLY A 206 7.01 1.12 -19.60
C GLY A 206 7.32 2.61 -19.44
N ALA A 207 6.34 3.47 -19.75
CA ALA A 207 6.48 4.91 -19.58
C ALA A 207 6.73 5.30 -18.11
N ALA A 208 6.05 4.64 -17.15
CA ALA A 208 6.28 4.88 -15.72
C ALA A 208 7.71 4.53 -15.28
N ILE A 209 8.27 3.43 -15.79
CA ILE A 209 9.67 3.06 -15.55
C ILE A 209 10.60 4.11 -16.14
N ASP A 210 10.35 4.55 -17.37
CA ASP A 210 11.17 5.58 -18.03
C ASP A 210 11.14 6.91 -17.26
N PHE A 211 9.98 7.32 -16.73
CA PHE A 211 9.85 8.47 -15.84
C PHE A 211 10.73 8.33 -14.59
N ILE A 212 10.64 7.19 -13.89
CA ILE A 212 11.44 6.93 -12.69
C ILE A 212 12.94 6.96 -13.00
N GLN A 213 13.35 6.41 -14.15
CA GLN A 213 14.73 6.46 -14.60
C GLN A 213 15.18 7.91 -14.85
N ARG A 214 14.33 8.75 -15.43
CA ARG A 214 14.60 10.20 -15.63
C ARG A 214 14.74 10.99 -14.34
N CYS A 215 14.17 10.53 -13.23
CA CYS A 215 14.34 11.17 -11.93
C CYS A 215 15.68 10.87 -11.26
N GLN A 216 16.44 9.89 -11.74
CA GLN A 216 17.74 9.51 -11.16
C GLN A 216 18.87 10.28 -11.85
N ASN A 217 19.81 10.84 -11.08
CA ASN A 217 21.09 11.30 -11.64
C ASN A 217 22.01 10.08 -11.91
N ARG A 218 21.63 9.26 -12.88
CA ARG A 218 22.29 7.98 -13.19
C ARG A 218 22.47 7.81 -14.71
N PRO A 219 23.66 8.07 -15.27
CA PRO A 219 23.91 8.04 -16.73
C PRO A 219 23.60 6.70 -17.42
N GLU A 220 23.64 5.58 -16.71
CA GLU A 220 23.35 4.26 -17.29
C GLU A 220 21.89 4.15 -17.74
N SER A 221 20.96 4.69 -16.94
CA SER A 221 19.51 4.61 -17.19
C SER A 221 18.88 5.93 -17.62
N ASN A 222 19.45 7.08 -17.26
CA ASN A 222 18.92 8.39 -17.60
C ASN A 222 19.75 9.02 -18.73
N LYS A 223 19.12 9.24 -19.88
CA LYS A 223 19.76 9.83 -21.08
C LYS A 223 19.44 11.31 -21.27
N SER A 224 18.77 11.93 -20.30
CA SER A 224 18.41 13.35 -20.35
C SER A 224 19.64 14.26 -20.27
N SER A 225 19.53 15.45 -20.86
CA SER A 225 20.63 16.42 -20.96
C SER A 225 21.12 16.98 -19.62
N TRP A 226 20.32 16.87 -18.56
CA TRP A 226 20.66 17.35 -17.22
C TRP A 226 21.41 16.34 -16.34
N VAL A 227 21.65 15.12 -16.84
CA VAL A 227 22.37 14.08 -16.09
C VAL A 227 23.86 14.40 -16.10
N SER A 228 24.48 14.45 -14.91
CA SER A 228 25.92 14.68 -14.77
C SER A 228 26.62 13.54 -14.04
N LYS A 229 27.91 13.37 -14.35
CA LYS A 229 28.84 12.53 -13.59
C LYS A 229 29.52 13.30 -12.44
N ASP A 230 29.23 14.59 -12.33
CA ASP A 230 29.77 15.43 -11.27
C ASP A 230 29.14 15.01 -9.92
N PRO A 231 29.97 14.80 -8.87
CA PRO A 231 29.52 14.34 -7.56
C PRO A 231 28.70 15.37 -6.78
#